data_AF-Q4SSJ5-F1
#
_entry.id   AF-Q4SSJ5-F1
#
_cell.length_a   1.000
_cell.length_b   1.000
_cell.length_c   1.000
_cell.angle_alpha   90.00
_cell.angle_beta   90.00
_cell.angle_gamma   90.00
#
_symmetry.space_group_name_H-M   'P 1'
#
loop_
_entity.id
_entity.type
_entity.pdbx_description
1 polymer ?
#
loop_
_entity_poly.entity_id
_entity_poly.type
_entity_poly.pdbx_seq_one_letter_code
_entity_poly.pdbx_strand_id
1 'polypeptide(L)'
;AATRPKHPPTSLALQHFDAAYSVHLGPLWPSVRCALLSERKYGALFNNFSSDTLLEDLGAQGCRDFISNVETEVQPPEPAVGDSGYQQLSPNIRCFVFPRGDVSRFKPARPDQDGLLGYYLMDAASVLPCLALNVQAGHNVLDLCAAPGGKTLALLQTASLGFLCVNDSSVSRTSRLRKVLRSYVPKQHLTDEKIRVTTLDGTHWGEIERNVFDRVLVDVPCTTDRHSLLEDDNNIFSKSRTGERRGLPQLQLQLLLAGIEAACPGGEIVYSTCTLSPHQNASVVEQALHWARENHGIQLEVVDLRRLTHLFRNTFHFAPDLHLGEMVVPHLAANFGPIYMCKMRRLT
;
A
#
# COMPACT_ATOMS: atom_id res chain seq x y z
N ALA A 1 15.22 37.78 3.51
CA ALA A 1 15.87 36.46 3.48
C ALA A 1 15.42 35.69 4.71
N ALA A 2 14.59 34.66 4.57
CA ALA A 2 14.21 33.81 5.70
C ALA A 2 15.45 33.00 6.14
N THR A 3 15.83 33.12 7.40
CA THR A 3 16.92 32.34 7.99
C THR A 3 16.55 30.86 7.90
N ARG A 4 17.40 30.05 7.26
CA ARG A 4 17.21 28.60 7.24
C ARG A 4 17.15 28.09 8.68
N PRO A 5 16.16 27.26 9.05
CA PRO A 5 16.07 26.74 10.42
C PRO A 5 17.34 25.97 10.77
N LYS A 6 17.85 26.17 11.99
CA LYS A 6 19.10 25.56 12.50
C LYS A 6 19.10 24.02 12.41
N HIS A 7 17.92 23.41 12.40
CA HIS A 7 17.71 21.98 12.17
C HIS A 7 16.50 21.79 11.22
N PRO A 8 16.69 21.39 9.95
CA PRO A 8 15.60 21.16 9.02
C PRO A 8 14.76 19.93 9.43
N PRO A 9 13.46 19.89 9.12
CA PRO A 9 12.59 18.75 9.40
C PRO A 9 13.14 17.38 8.97
N THR A 10 13.78 17.32 7.79
CA THR A 10 14.47 16.10 7.29
C THR A 10 15.57 15.60 8.24
N SER A 11 16.35 16.50 8.84
CA SER A 11 17.36 16.14 9.84
C SER A 11 16.74 15.67 11.16
N LEU A 12 15.62 16.27 11.57
CA LEU A 12 14.88 15.83 12.76
C LEU A 12 14.24 14.46 12.56
N ALA A 13 13.77 14.17 11.34
CA ALA A 13 13.30 12.83 10.95
C ALA A 13 14.41 11.80 11.06
N LEU A 14 15.57 12.07 10.46
CA LEU A 14 16.71 11.15 10.51
C LEU A 14 17.19 10.89 11.94
N GLN A 15 17.28 11.91 12.78
CA GLN A 15 17.64 11.75 14.20
C GLN A 15 16.62 10.88 14.96
N HIS A 16 15.33 11.09 14.70
CA HIS A 16 14.28 10.26 15.31
C HIS A 16 14.38 8.80 14.86
N PHE A 17 14.58 8.57 13.56
CA PHE A 17 14.73 7.22 13.01
C PHE A 17 16.00 6.54 13.50
N ASP A 18 17.13 7.24 13.60
CA ASP A 18 18.36 6.71 14.19
C ASP A 18 18.15 6.28 15.65
N ALA A 19 17.38 7.03 16.44
CA ALA A 19 17.08 6.66 17.82
C ALA A 19 16.08 5.49 17.93
N ALA A 20 15.04 5.47 17.11
CA ALA A 20 13.98 4.47 17.20
C ALA A 20 14.34 3.15 16.48
N TYR A 21 14.77 3.25 15.23
CA TYR A 21 14.93 2.07 14.36
C TYR A 21 16.25 1.34 14.57
N SER A 22 17.28 1.97 15.12
CA SER A 22 18.49 1.26 15.55
C SER A 22 18.20 0.22 16.64
N VAL A 23 17.24 0.49 17.51
CA VAL A 23 16.80 -0.45 18.55
C VAL A 23 15.98 -1.59 17.95
N HIS A 24 15.02 -1.27 17.09
CA HIS A 24 14.10 -2.28 16.54
C HIS A 24 14.71 -3.16 15.44
N LEU A 25 15.51 -2.58 14.54
CA LEU A 25 16.13 -3.30 13.43
C LEU A 25 17.54 -3.79 13.76
N GLY A 26 18.14 -3.31 14.86
CA GLY A 26 19.45 -3.75 15.32
C GLY A 26 20.51 -3.70 14.21
N PRO A 27 21.19 -4.83 13.91
CA PRO A 27 22.21 -4.89 12.85
C PRO A 27 21.69 -4.58 11.43
N LEU A 28 20.38 -4.66 11.17
CA LEU A 28 19.79 -4.34 9.87
C LEU A 28 19.68 -2.82 9.65
N TRP A 29 19.65 -2.02 10.72
CA TRP A 29 19.41 -0.58 10.62
C TRP A 29 20.36 0.15 9.67
N PRO A 30 21.70 -0.03 9.72
CA PRO A 30 22.61 0.69 8.83
C PRO A 30 22.31 0.48 7.33
N SER A 31 21.94 -0.75 6.94
CA SER A 31 21.57 -1.08 5.56
C SER A 31 20.27 -0.38 5.15
N VAL A 32 19.24 -0.47 6.00
CA VAL A 32 17.93 0.17 5.78
C VAL A 32 18.06 1.69 5.72
N ARG A 33 18.82 2.28 6.65
CA ARG A 33 19.12 3.71 6.71
C ARG A 33 19.79 4.20 5.44
N CYS A 34 20.81 3.49 4.96
CA CYS A 34 21.50 3.83 3.71
C CYS A 34 20.54 3.80 2.51
N ALA A 35 19.68 2.78 2.44
CA ALA A 35 18.67 2.64 1.39
C ALA A 35 17.59 3.74 1.46
N LEU A 36 17.14 4.13 2.65
CA LEU A 36 16.20 5.24 2.87
C LEU A 36 16.74 6.58 2.35
N LEU A 37 18.03 6.84 2.58
CA LEU A 37 18.73 8.05 2.16
C LEU A 37 19.21 8.01 0.70
N SER A 38 19.10 6.86 0.04
CA SER A 38 19.43 6.67 -1.36
C SER A 38 18.19 6.76 -2.24
N GLU A 39 18.40 6.97 -3.53
CA GLU A 39 17.30 6.97 -4.49
C GLU A 39 16.54 5.64 -4.47
N ARG A 40 15.21 5.71 -4.34
CA ARG A 40 14.34 4.54 -4.38
C ARG A 40 14.24 3.96 -5.79
N LYS A 41 14.01 2.65 -5.86
CA LYS A 41 13.55 2.00 -7.09
C LYS A 41 12.06 2.26 -7.28
N TYR A 42 11.63 2.28 -8.53
CA TYR A 42 10.24 2.40 -8.93
C TYR A 42 9.79 1.12 -9.63
N GLY A 43 8.48 0.86 -9.58
CA GLY A 43 7.79 -0.05 -10.49
C GLY A 43 6.89 0.74 -11.43
N ALA A 44 6.71 0.20 -12.63
CA ALA A 44 5.72 0.64 -13.59
C ALA A 44 4.48 -0.24 -13.45
N LEU A 45 3.48 0.22 -12.69
CA LEU A 45 2.16 -0.41 -12.63
C LEU A 45 1.51 -0.24 -14.01
N PHE A 46 1.40 -1.34 -14.75
CA PHE A 46 0.91 -1.32 -16.12
C PHE A 46 -0.58 -0.95 -16.13
N ASN A 47 -0.98 -0.14 -17.12
CA ASN A 47 -2.37 0.21 -17.31
C ASN A 47 -3.05 -0.73 -18.31
N ASN A 48 -3.81 -1.69 -17.80
CA ASN A 48 -4.58 -2.65 -18.58
C ASN A 48 -5.67 -2.02 -19.46
N PHE A 49 -5.99 -0.73 -19.26
CA PHE A 49 -6.90 0.02 -20.12
C PHE A 49 -6.21 0.69 -21.31
N SER A 50 -4.88 0.65 -21.39
CA SER A 50 -4.09 1.26 -22.47
C SER A 50 -3.56 0.20 -23.45
N SER A 51 -2.98 0.65 -24.56
CA SER A 51 -2.38 -0.24 -25.57
C SER A 51 -1.24 -1.13 -25.02
N ASP A 52 -1.26 -2.41 -25.37
CA ASP A 52 -0.24 -3.41 -25.00
C ASP A 52 1.11 -3.20 -25.72
N THR A 53 1.22 -2.27 -26.67
CA THR A 53 2.47 -1.98 -27.41
C THR A 53 3.66 -1.63 -26.51
N LEU A 54 3.40 -1.20 -25.27
CA LEU A 54 4.44 -0.87 -24.29
C LEU A 54 5.08 -2.10 -23.62
N LEU A 55 4.44 -3.26 -23.68
CA LEU A 55 4.95 -4.48 -23.04
C LEU A 55 6.26 -4.95 -23.68
N GLU A 56 6.34 -4.89 -25.01
CA GLU A 56 7.55 -5.21 -25.76
C GLU A 56 8.69 -4.26 -25.40
N ASP A 57 8.41 -2.96 -25.28
CA ASP A 57 9.39 -1.95 -24.89
C ASP A 57 9.91 -2.15 -23.46
N LEU A 58 9.04 -2.51 -22.51
CA LEU A 58 9.42 -2.80 -21.13
C LEU A 58 10.25 -4.08 -21.04
N GLY A 59 9.86 -5.13 -21.78
CA GLY A 59 10.63 -6.38 -21.88
C GLY A 59 12.00 -6.18 -22.52
N ALA A 60 12.09 -5.40 -23.59
CA ALA A 60 13.36 -5.07 -24.26
C ALA A 60 14.32 -4.25 -23.38
N GLN A 61 13.79 -3.49 -22.42
CA GLN A 61 14.58 -2.78 -21.40
C GLN A 61 15.07 -3.70 -20.27
N GLY A 62 14.76 -5.00 -20.32
CA GLY A 62 15.12 -5.97 -19.28
C GLY A 62 14.23 -5.89 -18.03
N CYS A 63 13.14 -5.11 -18.08
CA CYS A 63 12.17 -5.08 -16.99
C CYS A 63 11.39 -6.40 -16.95
N ARG A 64 10.96 -6.77 -15.75
CA ARG A 64 10.16 -7.98 -15.53
C ARG A 64 8.92 -7.65 -14.74
N ASP A 65 7.79 -8.21 -15.12
CA ASP A 65 6.61 -8.19 -14.27
C ASP A 65 6.85 -9.09 -13.06
N PHE A 66 6.91 -8.51 -11.87
CA PHE A 66 7.25 -9.29 -10.68
C PHE A 66 6.13 -10.22 -10.22
N ILE A 67 4.93 -10.09 -10.80
CA ILE A 67 3.73 -10.84 -10.41
C ILE A 67 3.62 -12.13 -11.24
N SER A 68 3.69 -12.05 -12.57
CA SER A 68 3.63 -13.21 -13.47
C SER A 68 4.80 -14.20 -13.33
N ASN A 69 5.98 -13.74 -12.90
CA ASN A 69 7.13 -14.64 -12.66
C ASN A 69 6.89 -15.64 -11.51
N VAL A 70 5.91 -15.39 -10.66
CA VAL A 70 5.59 -16.27 -9.53
C VAL A 70 4.68 -17.44 -9.96
N GLU A 71 3.81 -17.23 -10.95
CA GLU A 71 2.90 -18.27 -11.46
C GLU A 71 3.64 -19.38 -12.22
N THR A 72 4.87 -19.12 -12.67
CA THR A 72 5.71 -20.05 -13.43
C THR A 72 6.73 -20.83 -12.58
N GLU A 73 7.11 -20.34 -11.39
CA GLU A 73 8.08 -21.00 -10.50
C GLU A 73 7.45 -22.01 -9.52
N VAL A 74 6.11 -22.13 -9.49
CA VAL A 74 5.39 -23.09 -8.63
C VAL A 74 4.86 -24.26 -9.46
N GLN A 75 5.71 -25.26 -9.73
CA GLN A 75 5.18 -26.63 -9.80
C GLN A 75 4.79 -27.04 -8.38
N PRO A 76 3.52 -27.37 -8.11
CA PRO A 76 3.11 -27.70 -6.75
C PRO A 76 3.77 -29.01 -6.31
N PRO A 77 4.43 -29.09 -5.13
CA PRO A 77 4.51 -30.37 -4.45
C PRO A 77 3.07 -30.84 -4.15
N GLU A 78 2.83 -32.15 -4.22
CA GLU A 78 1.51 -32.76 -4.08
C GLU A 78 0.68 -32.14 -2.95
N PRO A 79 -0.64 -31.95 -3.13
CA PRO A 79 -1.48 -31.36 -2.10
C PRO A 79 -1.48 -32.28 -0.87
N ALA A 80 -0.93 -31.77 0.24
CA ALA A 80 -1.14 -32.38 1.54
C ALA A 80 -2.65 -32.35 1.84
N VAL A 81 -3.21 -33.53 2.12
CA VAL A 81 -4.63 -33.72 2.41
C VAL A 81 -5.02 -32.84 3.59
N GLY A 82 -5.81 -31.79 3.32
CA GLY A 82 -6.34 -30.87 4.34
C GLY A 82 -6.11 -29.37 4.10
N ASP A 83 -5.30 -28.98 3.10
CA ASP A 83 -5.06 -27.56 2.81
C ASP A 83 -6.12 -27.00 1.84
N SER A 84 -7.17 -26.37 2.37
CA SER A 84 -8.23 -25.73 1.59
C SER A 84 -7.88 -24.30 1.11
N GLY A 85 -6.60 -23.91 1.09
CA GLY A 85 -6.21 -22.50 0.93
C GLY A 85 -5.19 -22.24 -0.17
N TYR A 86 -5.57 -22.33 -1.44
CA TYR A 86 -4.85 -21.54 -2.45
C TYR A 86 -4.98 -20.06 -2.06
N GLN A 87 -3.89 -19.43 -1.60
CA GLN A 87 -3.91 -18.01 -1.29
C GLN A 87 -4.01 -17.24 -2.61
N GLN A 88 -5.25 -17.01 -3.01
CA GLN A 88 -5.59 -16.29 -4.23
C GLN A 88 -5.14 -14.83 -4.05
N LEU A 89 -4.47 -14.29 -5.06
CA LEU A 89 -4.08 -12.89 -5.13
C LEU A 89 -5.10 -12.14 -5.99
N SER A 90 -5.16 -10.82 -5.83
CA SER A 90 -5.93 -9.97 -6.76
C SER A 90 -5.43 -10.17 -8.20
N PRO A 91 -6.30 -10.53 -9.16
CA PRO A 91 -5.89 -10.92 -10.51
C PRO A 91 -5.49 -9.71 -11.35
N ASN A 92 -4.89 -9.96 -12.53
CA ASN A 92 -4.64 -9.00 -13.61
C ASN A 92 -3.72 -7.79 -13.30
N ILE A 93 -3.31 -7.60 -12.05
CA ILE A 93 -2.33 -6.56 -11.72
C ILE A 93 -0.98 -6.95 -12.32
N ARG A 94 -0.43 -6.08 -13.18
CA ARG A 94 0.90 -6.23 -13.78
C ARG A 94 1.78 -5.08 -13.32
N CYS A 95 2.97 -5.36 -12.81
CA CYS A 95 3.88 -4.32 -12.35
C CYS A 95 5.33 -4.66 -12.67
N PHE A 96 5.93 -3.85 -13.56
CA PHE A 96 7.25 -4.09 -14.09
C PHE A 96 8.31 -3.41 -13.24
N VAL A 97 9.40 -4.13 -12.97
CA VAL A 97 10.57 -3.63 -12.23
C VAL A 97 11.86 -3.99 -12.96
N PHE A 98 12.87 -3.14 -12.83
CA PHE A 98 14.23 -3.52 -13.22
C PHE A 98 14.79 -4.58 -12.25
N PRO A 99 15.62 -5.52 -12.73
CA PRO A 99 16.21 -6.58 -11.89
C PRO A 99 16.92 -6.05 -10.64
N ARG A 100 17.04 -6.91 -9.62
CA ARG A 100 17.74 -6.57 -8.38
C ARG A 100 19.18 -6.10 -8.68
N GLY A 101 19.60 -4.98 -8.07
CA GLY A 101 20.89 -4.33 -8.33
C GLY A 101 20.90 -3.33 -9.50
N ASP A 102 19.94 -3.41 -10.41
CA ASP A 102 19.78 -2.44 -11.50
C ASP A 102 19.07 -1.16 -10.99
N VAL A 103 19.69 0.00 -11.23
CA VAL A 103 19.23 1.32 -10.79
C VAL A 103 18.64 2.15 -11.94
N SER A 104 18.36 1.53 -13.08
CA SER A 104 17.72 2.16 -14.23
C SER A 104 16.37 2.76 -13.85
N ARG A 105 16.05 3.88 -14.50
CA ARG A 105 14.80 4.61 -14.28
C ARG A 105 13.86 4.40 -15.46
N PHE A 106 12.59 4.17 -15.17
CA PHE A 106 11.55 4.27 -16.17
C PHE A 106 11.45 5.70 -16.69
N LYS A 107 11.17 5.84 -17.99
CA LYS A 107 10.78 7.12 -18.55
C LYS A 107 9.40 7.52 -18.01
N PRO A 108 9.04 8.81 -18.01
CA PRO A 108 7.67 9.20 -17.74
C PRO A 108 6.72 8.55 -18.75
N ALA A 109 5.58 8.04 -18.27
CA ALA A 109 4.55 7.49 -19.14
C ALA A 109 4.02 8.56 -20.10
N ARG A 110 3.69 8.14 -21.32
CA ARG A 110 3.11 8.99 -22.35
C ARG A 110 1.67 8.55 -22.63
N PRO A 111 0.76 9.48 -22.96
CA PRO A 111 -0.58 9.12 -23.38
C PRO A 111 -0.54 8.34 -24.70
N ASP A 112 -1.39 7.33 -24.82
CA ASP A 112 -1.66 6.62 -26.06
C ASP A 112 -2.65 7.40 -26.97
N GLN A 113 -3.16 6.73 -28.01
CA GLN A 113 -4.09 7.33 -28.97
C GLN A 113 -5.42 7.74 -28.33
N ASP A 114 -5.82 7.08 -27.24
CA ASP A 114 -7.04 7.37 -26.47
C ASP A 114 -6.78 8.37 -25.34
N GLY A 115 -5.55 8.86 -25.21
CA GLY A 115 -5.13 9.82 -24.20
C GLY A 115 -4.88 9.19 -22.81
N LEU A 116 -4.78 7.86 -22.73
CA LEU A 116 -4.52 7.13 -21.49
C LEU A 116 -3.03 6.90 -21.30
N LEU A 117 -2.54 7.07 -20.07
CA LEU A 117 -1.15 6.80 -19.72
C LEU A 117 -0.90 5.30 -19.60
N GLY A 118 0.20 4.82 -20.20
CA GLY A 118 0.49 3.39 -20.29
C GLY A 118 0.91 2.67 -19.00
N TYR A 119 1.47 3.41 -18.04
CA TYR A 119 1.80 2.86 -16.72
C TYR A 119 1.94 3.97 -15.67
N TYR A 120 1.68 3.63 -14.42
CA TYR A 120 1.83 4.53 -13.27
C TYR A 120 3.13 4.21 -12.53
N LEU A 121 4.00 5.21 -12.41
CA LEU A 121 5.24 5.07 -11.64
C LEU A 121 4.97 5.20 -10.14
N MET A 122 5.28 4.14 -9.40
CA MET A 122 5.10 4.07 -7.96
C MET A 122 6.21 3.26 -7.31
N ASP A 123 6.24 3.25 -5.98
CA ASP A 123 7.00 2.24 -5.26
C ASP A 123 6.33 0.88 -5.50
N ALA A 124 7.04 -0.08 -6.10
CA ALA A 124 6.47 -1.38 -6.45
C ALA A 124 5.95 -2.15 -5.23
N ALA A 125 6.53 -1.93 -4.03
CA ALA A 125 6.05 -2.55 -2.81
C ALA A 125 4.63 -2.08 -2.42
N SER A 126 4.20 -0.90 -2.90
CA SER A 126 2.83 -0.41 -2.65
C SER A 126 1.75 -1.20 -3.40
N VAL A 127 2.13 -2.10 -4.32
CA VAL A 127 1.20 -3.04 -4.97
C VAL A 127 0.88 -4.24 -4.07
N LEU A 128 1.79 -4.62 -3.15
CA LEU A 128 1.62 -5.81 -2.32
C LEU A 128 0.36 -5.80 -1.44
N PRO A 129 -0.02 -4.69 -0.76
CA PRO A 129 -1.29 -4.62 -0.05
C PRO A 129 -2.51 -4.86 -0.95
N CYS A 130 -2.46 -4.39 -2.20
CA CYS A 130 -3.53 -4.59 -3.18
C CYS A 130 -3.63 -6.04 -3.64
N LEU A 131 -2.49 -6.72 -3.80
CA LEU A 131 -2.44 -8.16 -4.10
C LEU A 131 -2.95 -9.00 -2.92
N ALA A 132 -2.49 -8.68 -1.71
CA ALA A 132 -2.87 -9.36 -0.46
C ALA A 132 -4.38 -9.25 -0.18
N LEU A 133 -4.99 -8.14 -0.57
CA LEU A 133 -6.43 -7.90 -0.39
C LEU A 133 -7.29 -8.93 -1.14
N ASN A 134 -6.76 -9.60 -2.16
CA ASN A 134 -7.45 -10.70 -2.85
C ASN A 134 -8.85 -10.29 -3.36
N VAL A 135 -8.90 -9.24 -4.17
CA VAL A 135 -10.13 -8.76 -4.82
C VAL A 135 -10.54 -9.78 -5.89
N GLN A 136 -11.82 -10.18 -5.87
CA GLN A 136 -12.40 -11.13 -6.81
C GLN A 136 -13.56 -10.48 -7.58
N ALA A 137 -13.99 -11.16 -8.63
CA ALA A 137 -15.10 -10.75 -9.48
C ALA A 137 -16.36 -10.44 -8.65
N GLY A 138 -16.89 -9.23 -8.80
CA GLY A 138 -18.15 -8.79 -8.17
C GLY A 138 -18.01 -8.20 -6.77
N HIS A 139 -16.82 -8.19 -6.16
CA HIS A 139 -16.65 -7.58 -4.84
C HIS A 139 -16.95 -6.07 -4.81
N ASN A 140 -17.57 -5.63 -3.73
CA ASN A 140 -17.65 -4.25 -3.30
C ASN A 140 -16.40 -3.91 -2.49
N VAL A 141 -15.64 -2.92 -2.95
CA VAL A 141 -14.33 -2.59 -2.37
C VAL A 141 -14.32 -1.16 -1.84
N LEU A 142 -13.72 -0.96 -0.67
CA LEU A 142 -13.46 0.35 -0.08
C LEU A 142 -11.96 0.62 -0.03
N ASP A 143 -11.52 1.73 -0.61
CA ASP A 143 -10.21 2.34 -0.37
C ASP A 143 -10.41 3.57 0.53
N LEU A 144 -10.17 3.42 1.83
CA LEU A 144 -10.61 4.36 2.86
C LEU A 144 -9.74 5.64 2.93
N CYS A 145 -8.48 5.55 2.52
CA CYS A 145 -7.45 6.59 2.58
C CYS A 145 -6.70 6.66 1.24
N ALA A 146 -7.46 6.87 0.18
CA ALA A 146 -7.10 6.52 -1.18
C ALA A 146 -6.12 7.47 -1.87
N ALA A 147 -6.16 8.77 -1.55
CA ALA A 147 -5.43 9.74 -2.34
C ALA A 147 -3.92 9.65 -2.03
N PRO A 148 -3.03 9.84 -3.02
CA PRO A 148 -3.28 10.38 -4.35
C PRO A 148 -3.79 9.37 -5.41
N GLY A 149 -4.06 8.11 -5.06
CA GLY A 149 -4.77 7.17 -5.93
C GLY A 149 -3.95 6.05 -6.57
N GLY A 150 -2.68 5.86 -6.18
CA GLY A 150 -1.84 4.79 -6.75
C GLY A 150 -2.35 3.38 -6.43
N LYS A 151 -2.76 3.13 -5.17
CA LYS A 151 -3.35 1.86 -4.75
C LYS A 151 -4.77 1.68 -5.31
N THR A 152 -5.58 2.74 -5.33
CA THR A 152 -6.86 2.77 -6.03
C THR A 152 -6.72 2.36 -7.50
N LEU A 153 -5.72 2.91 -8.20
CA LEU A 153 -5.45 2.55 -9.59
C LEU A 153 -5.05 1.08 -9.72
N ALA A 154 -4.22 0.55 -8.81
CA ALA A 154 -3.86 -0.86 -8.79
C ALA A 154 -5.09 -1.77 -8.56
N LEU A 155 -6.00 -1.40 -7.66
CA LEU A 155 -7.26 -2.14 -7.46
C LEU A 155 -8.12 -2.14 -8.74
N LEU A 156 -8.17 -1.02 -9.47
CA LEU A 156 -8.89 -0.94 -10.75
C LEU A 156 -8.27 -1.82 -11.84
N GLN A 157 -6.95 -2.05 -11.82
CA GLN A 157 -6.30 -2.94 -12.78
C GLN A 157 -6.75 -4.40 -12.66
N THR A 158 -7.39 -4.78 -11.54
CA THR A 158 -7.95 -6.14 -11.40
C THR A 158 -9.05 -6.45 -12.40
N ALA A 159 -9.70 -5.41 -12.97
CA ALA A 159 -10.84 -5.51 -13.88
C ALA A 159 -11.99 -6.40 -13.36
N SER A 160 -12.04 -6.62 -12.05
CA SER A 160 -12.93 -7.61 -11.40
C SER A 160 -13.91 -6.96 -10.40
N LEU A 161 -13.85 -5.64 -10.22
CA LEU A 161 -14.63 -4.94 -9.22
C LEU A 161 -16.13 -4.89 -9.59
N GLY A 162 -16.99 -5.22 -8.63
CA GLY A 162 -18.42 -4.91 -8.70
C GLY A 162 -18.63 -3.41 -8.57
N PHE A 163 -18.13 -2.87 -7.46
CA PHE A 163 -18.16 -1.46 -7.08
C PHE A 163 -16.90 -1.07 -6.30
N LEU A 164 -16.43 0.17 -6.47
CA LEU A 164 -15.30 0.73 -5.72
C LEU A 164 -15.68 2.07 -5.06
N CYS A 165 -15.68 2.11 -3.74
CA CYS A 165 -15.75 3.34 -2.98
C CYS A 165 -14.35 3.84 -2.64
N VAL A 166 -14.09 5.11 -2.92
CA VAL A 166 -12.78 5.74 -2.81
C VAL A 166 -12.91 6.99 -1.96
N ASN A 167 -12.27 7.00 -0.79
CA ASN A 167 -12.34 8.09 0.17
C ASN A 167 -10.96 8.65 0.52
N ASP A 168 -10.85 9.95 0.73
CA ASP A 168 -9.73 10.60 1.41
C ASP A 168 -10.24 11.88 2.05
N SER A 169 -9.76 12.23 3.24
CA SER A 169 -10.25 13.40 3.99
C SER A 169 -9.81 14.74 3.39
N SER A 170 -8.83 14.75 2.48
CA SER A 170 -8.27 15.96 1.91
C SER A 170 -8.79 16.27 0.51
N VAL A 171 -9.54 17.38 0.39
CA VAL A 171 -10.04 17.90 -0.90
C VAL A 171 -8.92 18.03 -1.95
N SER A 172 -7.75 18.52 -1.54
CA SER A 172 -6.62 18.74 -2.45
C SER A 172 -6.02 17.42 -2.95
N ARG A 173 -5.93 16.40 -2.08
CA ARG A 173 -5.44 15.08 -2.45
C ARG A 173 -6.47 14.34 -3.30
N THR A 174 -7.76 14.41 -2.98
CA THR A 174 -8.84 13.81 -3.78
C THR A 174 -8.93 14.44 -5.18
N SER A 175 -8.63 15.74 -5.31
CA SER A 175 -8.47 16.38 -6.63
C SER A 175 -7.35 15.75 -7.47
N ARG A 176 -6.21 15.41 -6.84
CA ARG A 176 -5.11 14.69 -7.51
C ARG A 176 -5.54 13.27 -7.90
N LEU A 177 -6.24 12.56 -7.02
CA LEU A 177 -6.79 11.24 -7.32
C LEU A 177 -7.72 11.28 -8.54
N ARG A 178 -8.64 12.24 -8.61
CA ARG A 178 -9.52 12.40 -9.78
C ARG A 178 -8.74 12.65 -11.08
N LYS A 179 -7.61 13.36 -11.01
CA LYS A 179 -6.72 13.53 -12.17
C LYS A 179 -6.07 12.20 -12.57
N VAL A 180 -5.59 11.42 -11.61
CA VAL A 180 -5.06 10.07 -11.87
C VAL A 180 -6.13 9.22 -12.55
N LEU A 181 -7.35 9.13 -11.99
CA LEU A 181 -8.42 8.35 -12.61
C LEU A 181 -8.69 8.77 -14.07
N ARG A 182 -8.78 10.08 -14.34
CA ARG A 182 -9.01 10.60 -15.71
C ARG A 182 -7.86 10.32 -16.69
N SER A 183 -6.63 10.19 -16.20
CA SER A 183 -5.44 9.97 -17.03
C SER A 183 -5.16 8.49 -17.30
N TYR A 184 -5.76 7.57 -16.53
CA TYR A 184 -5.48 6.15 -16.64
C TYR A 184 -6.71 5.29 -16.93
N VAL A 185 -7.92 5.76 -16.61
CA VAL A 185 -9.14 4.95 -16.69
C VAL A 185 -10.09 5.53 -17.74
N PRO A 186 -10.58 4.72 -18.69
CA PRO A 186 -11.55 5.18 -19.68
C PRO A 186 -12.82 5.70 -19.01
N LYS A 187 -13.40 6.77 -19.56
CA LYS A 187 -14.58 7.46 -18.97
C LYS A 187 -15.77 6.53 -18.72
N GLN A 188 -15.94 5.49 -19.53
CA GLN A 188 -17.01 4.49 -19.38
C GLN A 188 -16.92 3.67 -18.08
N HIS A 189 -15.74 3.58 -17.48
CA HIS A 189 -15.54 2.91 -16.18
C HIS A 189 -15.62 3.88 -14.99
N LEU A 190 -15.69 5.19 -15.25
CA LEU A 190 -15.78 6.25 -14.24
C LEU A 190 -17.25 6.70 -14.04
N THR A 191 -18.17 5.74 -13.91
CA THR A 191 -19.58 6.00 -13.59
C THR A 191 -19.82 5.88 -12.09
N ASP A 192 -20.83 6.59 -11.58
CA ASP A 192 -21.18 6.54 -10.14
C ASP A 192 -21.63 5.13 -9.69
N GLU A 193 -22.11 4.30 -10.61
CA GLU A 193 -22.44 2.89 -10.38
C GLU A 193 -21.21 1.99 -10.18
N LYS A 194 -20.06 2.39 -10.72
CA LYS A 194 -18.81 1.61 -10.65
C LYS A 194 -17.83 2.17 -9.63
N ILE A 195 -17.71 3.49 -9.56
CA ILE A 195 -16.73 4.16 -8.71
C ILE A 195 -17.36 5.38 -8.06
N ARG A 196 -17.37 5.41 -6.73
CA ARG A 196 -17.80 6.58 -5.96
C ARG A 196 -16.60 7.22 -5.26
N VAL A 197 -16.33 8.49 -5.58
CA VAL A 197 -15.20 9.24 -4.98
C VAL A 197 -15.73 10.26 -3.98
N THR A 198 -15.50 10.02 -2.68
CA THR A 198 -15.93 10.88 -1.57
C THR A 198 -14.77 11.70 -0.99
N THR A 199 -15.11 12.68 -0.15
CA THR A 199 -14.11 13.44 0.63
C THR A 199 -14.66 13.64 2.03
N LEU A 200 -14.57 12.59 2.84
CA LEU A 200 -15.12 12.52 4.19
C LEU A 200 -14.03 12.09 5.18
N ASP A 201 -14.28 12.35 6.47
CA ASP A 201 -13.46 11.80 7.53
C ASP A 201 -13.67 10.28 7.60
N GLY A 202 -12.62 9.52 7.25
CA GLY A 202 -12.66 8.06 7.23
C GLY A 202 -12.83 7.43 8.62
N THR A 203 -12.57 8.17 9.71
CA THR A 203 -12.73 7.64 11.07
C THR A 203 -14.19 7.38 11.44
N HIS A 204 -15.14 8.00 10.72
CA HIS A 204 -16.57 7.82 10.95
C HIS A 204 -17.20 6.82 9.96
N TRP A 205 -16.40 6.11 9.15
CA TRP A 205 -16.93 5.29 8.06
C TRP A 205 -17.80 4.12 8.55
N GLY A 206 -17.50 3.58 9.74
CA GLY A 206 -18.32 2.54 10.37
C GLY A 206 -19.75 2.98 10.70
N GLU A 207 -19.99 4.29 10.83
CA GLU A 207 -21.32 4.88 11.02
C GLU A 207 -22.02 5.19 9.69
N ILE A 208 -21.23 5.48 8.64
CA ILE A 208 -21.72 5.84 7.31
C ILE A 208 -22.21 4.59 6.57
N GLU A 209 -21.36 3.56 6.46
CA GLU A 209 -21.63 2.35 5.67
C GLU A 209 -21.06 1.10 6.37
N ARG A 210 -21.78 0.65 7.40
CA ARG A 210 -21.46 -0.57 8.15
C ARG A 210 -21.82 -1.84 7.38
N ASN A 211 -20.97 -2.87 7.44
CA ASN A 211 -21.20 -4.20 6.87
C ASN A 211 -21.48 -4.22 5.35
N VAL A 212 -20.84 -3.32 4.58
CA VAL A 212 -21.13 -3.14 3.14
C VAL A 212 -20.08 -3.79 2.25
N PHE A 213 -18.81 -3.76 2.64
CA PHE A 213 -17.71 -4.04 1.73
C PHE A 213 -17.13 -5.43 1.91
N ASP A 214 -16.95 -6.16 0.80
CA ASP A 214 -16.28 -7.46 0.79
C ASP A 214 -14.77 -7.31 1.02
N ARG A 215 -14.20 -6.18 0.59
CA ARG A 215 -12.78 -5.86 0.72
C ARG A 215 -12.57 -4.42 1.16
N VAL A 216 -11.70 -4.22 2.15
CA VAL A 216 -11.38 -2.89 2.65
C VAL A 216 -9.86 -2.70 2.69
N LEU A 217 -9.37 -1.70 1.98
CA LEU A 217 -8.00 -1.22 2.06
C LEU A 217 -7.93 -0.01 3.00
N VAL A 218 -7.12 -0.11 4.04
CA VAL A 218 -6.89 0.93 5.04
C VAL A 218 -5.41 1.35 4.99
N ASP A 219 -5.06 2.09 3.92
CA ASP A 219 -3.72 2.65 3.71
C ASP A 219 -3.58 4.00 4.41
N VAL A 220 -3.29 3.95 5.70
CA VAL A 220 -3.46 5.09 6.60
C VAL A 220 -2.39 6.17 6.44
N PRO A 221 -2.71 7.46 6.74
CA PRO A 221 -1.69 8.48 6.93
C PRO A 221 -0.71 8.06 8.04
N CYS A 222 0.58 8.22 7.77
CA CYS A 222 1.65 7.83 8.68
C CYS A 222 2.83 8.81 8.57
N THR A 223 3.93 8.52 9.27
CA THR A 223 5.15 9.35 9.21
C THR A 223 5.83 9.35 7.85
N THR A 224 5.43 8.47 6.90
CA THR A 224 5.93 8.43 5.52
C THR A 224 7.45 8.51 5.42
N ASP A 225 8.14 7.60 6.10
CA ASP A 225 9.52 7.77 6.56
C ASP A 225 10.48 8.20 5.45
N ARG A 226 10.40 7.58 4.27
CA ARG A 226 11.24 7.97 3.12
C ARG A 226 10.95 9.38 2.65
N HIS A 227 9.68 9.78 2.53
CA HIS A 227 9.33 11.14 2.13
C HIS A 227 9.82 12.16 3.17
N SER A 228 9.66 11.85 4.46
CA SER A 228 10.14 12.70 5.56
C SER A 228 11.65 12.87 5.64
N LEU A 229 12.45 12.03 4.97
CA LEU A 229 13.89 12.21 4.86
C LEU A 229 14.32 13.07 3.66
N LEU A 230 13.44 13.26 2.69
CA LEU A 230 13.77 13.88 1.40
C LEU A 230 13.10 15.23 1.18
N GLU A 231 11.98 15.50 1.85
CA GLU A 231 11.18 16.71 1.66
C GLU A 231 11.05 17.49 2.97
N ASP A 232 11.38 18.79 2.96
CA ASP A 232 11.20 19.66 4.13
C ASP A 232 9.80 20.30 4.14
N ASP A 233 9.20 20.51 2.96
CA ASP A 233 7.90 21.16 2.81
C ASP A 233 6.77 20.28 3.37
N ASN A 234 5.95 20.86 4.27
CA ASN A 234 4.89 20.14 4.97
C ASN A 234 5.35 18.84 5.66
N ASN A 235 6.62 18.73 6.07
CA ASN A 235 7.13 17.53 6.71
C ASN A 235 6.52 17.33 8.12
N ILE A 236 6.07 16.12 8.43
CA ILE A 236 5.46 15.73 9.72
C ILE A 236 6.45 15.82 10.90
N PHE A 237 7.76 15.85 10.63
CA PHE A 237 8.81 16.05 11.63
C PHE A 237 9.12 17.51 11.92
N SER A 238 8.44 18.45 11.24
CA SER A 238 8.52 19.87 11.59
C SER A 238 8.02 20.12 13.01
N LYS A 239 8.64 21.10 13.69
CA LYS A 239 8.30 21.40 15.10
C LYS A 239 6.82 21.76 15.28
N SER A 240 6.23 22.46 14.31
CA SER A 240 4.82 22.85 14.30
C SER A 240 3.86 21.66 14.23
N ARG A 241 4.28 20.51 13.69
CA ARG A 241 3.45 19.31 13.53
C ARG A 241 3.72 18.22 14.57
N THR A 242 4.43 18.54 15.65
CA THR A 242 4.77 17.56 16.71
C THR A 242 3.52 16.93 17.34
N GLY A 243 2.47 17.71 17.60
CA GLY A 243 1.22 17.22 18.16
C GLY A 243 0.52 16.24 17.22
N GLU A 244 0.39 16.62 15.95
CA GLU A 244 -0.17 15.77 14.90
C GLU A 244 0.61 14.46 14.76
N ARG A 245 1.95 14.51 14.68
CA ARG A 245 2.81 13.34 14.59
C ARG A 245 2.59 12.35 15.74
N ARG A 246 2.42 12.85 16.96
CA ARG A 246 2.17 12.02 18.15
C ARG A 246 0.77 11.40 18.14
N GLY A 247 -0.19 12.05 17.49
CA GLY A 247 -1.57 11.55 17.35
C GLY A 247 -1.74 10.50 16.25
N LEU A 248 -0.75 10.28 15.38
CA LEU A 248 -0.87 9.36 14.24
C LEU A 248 -1.31 7.94 14.64
N PRO A 249 -0.71 7.24 15.63
CA PRO A 249 -1.17 5.90 16.02
C PRO A 249 -2.65 5.85 16.42
N GLN A 250 -3.14 6.87 17.12
CA GLN A 250 -4.54 6.95 17.53
C GLN A 250 -5.47 7.15 16.32
N LEU A 251 -5.10 8.05 15.40
CA LEU A 251 -5.85 8.25 14.16
C LEU A 251 -5.88 6.96 13.31
N GLN A 252 -4.75 6.26 13.21
CA GLN A 252 -4.63 5.02 12.47
C GLN A 252 -5.50 3.91 13.08
N LEU A 253 -5.56 3.83 14.40
CA LEU A 253 -6.47 2.91 15.11
C LEU A 253 -7.94 3.22 14.79
N GLN A 254 -8.34 4.50 14.84
CA GLN A 254 -9.71 4.91 14.50
C GLN A 254 -10.08 4.58 13.05
N LEU A 255 -9.17 4.84 12.10
CA LEU A 255 -9.37 4.50 10.69
C LEU A 255 -9.48 2.99 10.47
N LEU A 256 -8.63 2.21 11.15
CA LEU A 256 -8.68 0.74 11.05
C LEU A 256 -9.98 0.18 11.64
N LEU A 257 -10.43 0.66 12.80
CA LEU A 257 -11.71 0.26 13.39
C LEU A 257 -12.90 0.60 12.47
N ALA A 258 -12.92 1.80 11.88
CA ALA A 258 -13.94 2.17 10.92
C ALA A 258 -13.92 1.26 9.67
N GLY A 259 -12.74 0.90 9.17
CA GLY A 259 -12.59 -0.06 8.07
C GLY A 259 -13.07 -1.48 8.43
N ILE A 260 -12.82 -1.94 9.65
CA ILE A 260 -13.30 -3.22 10.18
C ILE A 260 -14.84 -3.23 10.24
N GLU A 261 -15.46 -2.17 10.73
CA GLU A 261 -16.91 -2.05 10.82
C GLU A 261 -17.59 -1.93 9.45
N ALA A 262 -16.91 -1.31 8.49
CA ALA A 262 -17.38 -1.18 7.10
C ALA A 262 -17.36 -2.52 6.35
N ALA A 263 -16.45 -3.43 6.70
CA ALA A 263 -16.38 -4.76 6.09
C ALA A 263 -17.59 -5.62 6.47
N CYS A 264 -18.17 -6.35 5.52
CA CYS A 264 -19.20 -7.34 5.83
C CYS A 264 -18.63 -8.54 6.62
N PRO A 265 -19.47 -9.34 7.31
CA PRO A 265 -19.04 -10.63 7.83
C PRO A 265 -18.51 -11.53 6.69
N GLY A 266 -17.34 -12.11 6.86
CA GLY A 266 -16.58 -12.81 5.82
C GLY A 266 -15.67 -11.89 4.98
N GLY A 267 -15.83 -10.57 5.08
CA GLY A 267 -15.02 -9.58 4.38
C GLY A 267 -13.57 -9.55 4.85
N GLU A 268 -12.67 -9.12 3.97
CA GLU A 268 -11.23 -9.03 4.25
C GLU A 268 -10.75 -7.59 4.29
N ILE A 269 -9.89 -7.29 5.26
CA ILE A 269 -9.33 -5.97 5.51
C ILE A 269 -7.82 -6.06 5.37
N VAL A 270 -7.21 -5.15 4.62
CA VAL A 270 -5.75 -4.94 4.61
C VAL A 270 -5.44 -3.58 5.18
N TYR A 271 -4.74 -3.57 6.30
CA TYR A 271 -4.12 -2.38 6.88
C TYR A 271 -2.72 -2.22 6.29
N SER A 272 -2.36 -1.01 5.85
CA SER A 272 -1.00 -0.75 5.37
C SER A 272 -0.47 0.63 5.77
N THR A 273 0.85 0.72 5.90
CA THR A 273 1.57 1.99 6.11
C THR A 273 2.85 2.02 5.30
N CYS A 274 3.45 3.21 5.14
CA CYS A 274 4.80 3.39 4.61
C CYS A 274 5.79 3.89 5.67
N THR A 275 5.71 3.33 6.88
CA THR A 275 6.63 3.59 7.99
C THR A 275 7.20 2.29 8.58
N LEU A 276 8.42 2.36 9.10
CA LEU A 276 9.08 1.27 9.83
C LEU A 276 8.66 1.22 11.31
N SER A 277 7.87 2.18 11.79
CA SER A 277 7.52 2.33 13.21
C SER A 277 6.58 1.23 13.71
N PRO A 278 6.99 0.38 14.69
CA PRO A 278 6.09 -0.63 15.26
C PRO A 278 4.85 -0.04 15.91
N HIS A 279 4.95 1.17 16.47
CA HIS A 279 3.85 1.91 17.08
C HIS A 279 2.76 2.32 16.09
N GLN A 280 3.10 2.45 14.81
CA GLN A 280 2.16 2.72 13.73
C GLN A 280 1.82 1.45 12.94
N ASN A 281 2.38 0.29 13.32
CA ASN A 281 2.22 -0.97 12.59
C ASN A 281 1.55 -2.00 13.51
N ALA A 282 2.32 -2.96 14.03
CA ALA A 282 1.82 -4.03 14.87
C ALA A 282 1.01 -3.53 16.07
N SER A 283 1.45 -2.47 16.76
CA SER A 283 0.71 -1.93 17.92
C SER A 283 -0.67 -1.39 17.55
N VAL A 284 -0.86 -0.83 16.35
CA VAL A 284 -2.18 -0.36 15.89
C VAL A 284 -3.09 -1.56 15.63
N VAL A 285 -2.58 -2.58 14.95
CA VAL A 285 -3.34 -3.78 14.63
C VAL A 285 -3.74 -4.54 15.90
N GLU A 286 -2.83 -4.73 16.84
CA GLU A 286 -3.12 -5.37 18.14
C GLU A 286 -4.24 -4.65 18.90
N GLN A 287 -4.16 -3.32 18.97
CA GLN A 287 -5.20 -2.52 19.59
C GLN A 287 -6.52 -2.64 18.84
N ALA A 288 -6.51 -2.61 17.50
CA ALA A 288 -7.72 -2.74 16.71
C ALA A 288 -8.39 -4.12 16.91
N LEU A 289 -7.61 -5.21 16.96
CA LEU A 289 -8.12 -6.55 17.24
C LEU A 289 -8.78 -6.63 18.63
N HIS A 290 -8.14 -6.04 19.64
CA HIS A 290 -8.69 -5.98 21.00
C HIS A 290 -9.99 -5.16 21.05
N TRP A 291 -9.98 -3.94 20.53
CA TRP A 291 -11.13 -3.04 20.56
C TRP A 291 -12.31 -3.56 19.73
N ALA A 292 -12.06 -4.11 18.54
CA ALA A 292 -13.11 -4.72 17.72
C ALA A 292 -13.84 -5.84 18.47
N ARG A 293 -13.09 -6.69 19.20
CA ARG A 293 -13.66 -7.77 20.00
C ARG A 293 -14.43 -7.25 21.21
N GLU A 294 -13.78 -6.46 22.07
CA GLU A 294 -14.33 -6.10 23.38
C GLU A 294 -15.44 -5.06 23.30
N ASN A 295 -15.34 -4.10 22.37
CA ASN A 295 -16.29 -3.00 22.31
C ASN A 295 -17.35 -3.19 21.23
N HIS A 296 -17.00 -3.83 20.11
CA HIS A 296 -17.89 -3.94 18.95
C HIS A 296 -18.43 -5.36 18.75
N GLY A 297 -17.94 -6.35 19.52
CA GLY A 297 -18.35 -7.75 19.38
C GLY A 297 -17.93 -8.39 18.04
N ILE A 298 -16.98 -7.78 17.33
CA ILE A 298 -16.51 -8.24 16.03
C ILE A 298 -15.31 -9.16 16.23
N GLN A 299 -15.43 -10.41 15.79
CA GLN A 299 -14.31 -11.35 15.76
C GLN A 299 -13.51 -11.19 14.47
N LEU A 300 -12.19 -11.11 14.61
CA LEU A 300 -11.24 -10.99 13.51
C LEU A 300 -10.25 -12.16 13.55
N GLU A 301 -9.94 -12.69 12.38
CA GLU A 301 -8.86 -13.64 12.14
C GLU A 301 -7.72 -12.93 11.41
N VAL A 302 -6.50 -12.99 11.93
CA VAL A 302 -5.32 -12.51 11.21
C VAL A 302 -4.94 -13.55 10.16
N VAL A 303 -4.85 -13.12 8.90
CA VAL A 303 -4.50 -13.99 7.78
C VAL A 303 -2.99 -13.99 7.58
N ASP A 304 -2.39 -15.17 7.54
CA ASP A 304 -0.95 -15.36 7.32
C ASP A 304 -0.54 -14.91 5.90
N LEU A 305 0.45 -14.02 5.82
CA LEU A 305 1.00 -13.48 4.58
C LEU A 305 2.40 -14.01 4.26
N ARG A 306 2.94 -14.97 5.03
CA ARG A 306 4.28 -15.55 4.81
C ARG A 306 4.44 -16.20 3.44
N ARG A 307 3.38 -16.80 2.90
CA ARG A 307 3.41 -17.33 1.53
C ARG A 307 3.59 -16.20 0.51
N LEU A 308 2.88 -15.08 0.67
CA LEU A 308 3.06 -13.89 -0.18
C LEU A 308 4.50 -13.37 -0.08
N THR A 309 5.09 -13.29 1.11
CA THR A 309 6.49 -12.83 1.25
C THR A 309 7.47 -13.81 0.60
N HIS A 310 7.25 -15.12 0.74
CA HIS A 310 8.04 -16.15 0.05
C HIS A 310 7.99 -15.98 -1.47
N LEU A 311 6.80 -15.78 -2.04
CA LEU A 311 6.61 -15.60 -3.49
C LEU A 311 7.37 -14.38 -4.02
N PHE A 312 7.42 -13.28 -3.26
CA PHE A 312 7.99 -12.02 -3.74
C PHE A 312 9.39 -11.69 -3.17
N ARG A 313 10.04 -12.61 -2.44
CA ARG A 313 11.37 -12.39 -1.80
C ARG A 313 12.51 -12.15 -2.80
N ASN A 314 12.35 -12.58 -4.05
CA ASN A 314 13.32 -12.37 -5.11
C ASN A 314 13.30 -10.91 -5.62
N THR A 315 12.18 -10.21 -5.42
CA THR A 315 11.97 -8.82 -5.83
C THR A 315 12.12 -7.84 -4.67
N PHE A 316 11.59 -8.17 -3.49
CA PHE A 316 11.59 -7.30 -2.31
C PHE A 316 12.40 -7.88 -1.16
N HIS A 317 12.92 -7.00 -0.31
CA HIS A 317 13.55 -7.41 0.95
C HIS A 317 12.52 -7.28 2.08
N PHE A 318 12.19 -8.39 2.74
CA PHE A 318 11.23 -8.41 3.85
C PHE A 318 11.96 -8.39 5.20
N ALA A 319 11.35 -7.74 6.20
CA ALA A 319 11.82 -7.81 7.58
C ALA A 319 11.65 -9.23 8.12
N PRO A 320 12.65 -9.78 8.84
CA PRO A 320 12.50 -11.07 9.50
C PRO A 320 11.66 -10.95 10.78
N ASP A 321 11.03 -12.06 11.16
CA ASP A 321 10.51 -12.31 12.52
C ASP A 321 9.51 -11.27 13.07
N LEU A 322 8.65 -10.70 12.21
CA LEU A 322 7.51 -9.93 12.67
C LEU A 322 6.45 -10.85 13.29
N HIS A 323 5.97 -10.51 14.47
CA HIS A 323 4.92 -11.28 15.15
C HIS A 323 3.53 -11.02 14.57
N LEU A 324 3.34 -9.88 13.88
CA LEU A 324 2.06 -9.48 13.30
C LEU A 324 2.24 -8.67 12.01
N GLY A 325 1.69 -9.20 10.92
CA GLY A 325 1.82 -8.62 9.58
C GLY A 325 3.22 -8.80 8.98
N GLU A 326 3.42 -8.20 7.81
CA GLU A 326 4.63 -8.33 7.00
C GLU A 326 5.14 -6.95 6.61
N MET A 327 6.46 -6.79 6.42
CA MET A 327 7.06 -5.50 6.08
C MET A 327 8.13 -5.64 5.00
N VAL A 328 7.96 -4.90 3.90
CA VAL A 328 9.07 -4.63 2.98
C VAL A 328 9.96 -3.56 3.60
N VAL A 329 11.24 -3.87 3.74
CA VAL A 329 12.28 -2.96 4.23
C VAL A 329 13.15 -2.46 3.07
N PRO A 330 13.51 -1.17 3.07
CA PRO A 330 14.47 -0.63 2.12
C PRO A 330 15.81 -1.39 2.12
N HIS A 331 16.29 -1.74 0.93
CA HIS A 331 17.60 -2.37 0.73
C HIS A 331 18.21 -1.86 -0.58
N LEU A 332 19.50 -1.52 -0.62
CA LEU A 332 20.12 -0.87 -1.80
C LEU A 332 19.90 -1.64 -3.12
N ALA A 333 20.06 -2.96 -3.11
CA ALA A 333 19.82 -3.78 -4.29
C ALA A 333 18.34 -3.84 -4.75
N ALA A 334 17.39 -3.55 -3.87
CA ALA A 334 15.95 -3.59 -4.11
C ALA A 334 15.27 -2.46 -3.32
N ASN A 335 15.59 -1.21 -3.67
CA ASN A 335 15.30 -0.05 -2.82
C ASN A 335 13.83 0.41 -2.89
N PHE A 336 12.93 -0.50 -2.54
CA PHE A 336 11.49 -0.31 -2.41
C PHE A 336 11.12 -0.10 -0.93
N GLY A 337 9.87 0.31 -0.68
CA GLY A 337 9.35 0.53 0.65
C GLY A 337 9.99 1.72 1.39
N PRO A 338 9.74 1.83 2.71
CA PRO A 338 9.10 0.81 3.55
C PRO A 338 7.60 0.65 3.27
N ILE A 339 7.10 -0.58 3.35
CA ILE A 339 5.65 -0.89 3.31
C ILE A 339 5.35 -1.97 4.34
N TYR A 340 4.55 -1.64 5.34
CA TYR A 340 3.94 -2.61 6.25
C TYR A 340 2.56 -3.00 5.74
N MET A 341 2.17 -4.26 5.92
CA MET A 341 0.82 -4.72 5.66
C MET A 341 0.39 -5.83 6.63
N CYS A 342 -0.86 -5.77 7.06
CA CYS A 342 -1.49 -6.83 7.83
C CYS A 342 -2.88 -7.12 7.25
N LYS A 343 -3.17 -8.40 7.00
CA LYS A 343 -4.45 -8.85 6.49
C LYS A 343 -5.26 -9.47 7.61
N MET A 344 -6.54 -9.09 7.68
CA MET A 344 -7.50 -9.63 8.63
C MET A 344 -8.77 -10.06 7.88
N ARG A 345 -9.46 -11.07 8.38
CA ARG A 345 -10.79 -11.47 7.95
C ARG A 345 -11.77 -11.25 9.08
N ARG A 346 -12.88 -10.58 8.79
CA ARG A 346 -13.97 -10.40 9.74
C ARG A 346 -14.83 -11.65 9.78
N LEU A 347 -14.98 -12.28 10.95
CA LEU A 347 -15.72 -13.53 11.10
C LEU A 347 -17.21 -13.30 11.38
N THR A 348 -17.56 -12.21 12.08
CA THR A 348 -18.92 -11.90 12.55
C THR A 348 -19.30 -10.44 12.33
#